data_AF-A0A3D5STZ6-F1
#
_entry.id   AF-A0A3D5STZ6-F1
#
_cell.length_a   1.000
_cell.length_b   1.000
_cell.length_c   1.000
_cell.angle_alpha   90.00
_cell.angle_beta   90.00
_cell.angle_gamma   90.00
#
_symmetry.space_group_name_H-M   'P 1'
#
loop_
_entity.id
_entity.type
_entity.pdbx_description
1 polymer ?
#
loop_
_entity_poly.entity_id
_entity_poly.type
_entity_poly.pdbx_seq_one_letter_code
_entity_poly.pdbx_strand_id
1 'polypeptide(L)' 'MPTMQFKIYRYDPDRDERPRMQDISVEIDAADRKLLDVLVKLKAKDDSIGYRRSCREGVCG' A
#
# COMPACT_ATOMS: atom_id res chain seq x y z
N MET A 1 6.53 18.48 0.11
CA MET A 1 6.02 17.31 0.86
C MET A 1 7.13 16.26 0.84
N PRO A 2 7.46 15.60 1.96
CA PRO A 2 8.50 14.58 1.96
C PRO A 2 8.05 13.36 1.14
N THR A 3 8.98 12.80 0.37
CA THR A 3 8.77 11.55 -0.36
C THR A 3 9.29 10.40 0.48
N MET A 4 8.45 9.39 0.72
CA MET A 4 8.83 8.18 1.46
C MET A 4 8.90 6.98 0.52
N GLN A 5 9.89 6.12 0.74
CA GLN A 5 10.10 4.90 -0.04
C GLN A 5 9.46 3.70 0.65
N PHE A 6 8.70 2.93 -0.10
CA PHE A 6 8.08 1.69 0.35
C PHE A 6 8.56 0.53 -0.49
N LYS A 7 8.77 -0.62 0.14
CA LYS A 7 8.94 -1.90 -0.56
C LYS A 7 7.68 -2.73 -0.33
N ILE A 8 6.90 -2.94 -1.39
CA ILE A 8 5.62 -3.65 -1.32
C ILE A 8 5.78 -5.05 -1.91
N TYR A 9 5.38 -6.06 -1.16
CA TYR A 9 5.28 -7.43 -1.65
C TYR A 9 4.08 -7.57 -2.58
N ARG A 10 4.32 -8.06 -3.79
CA ARG A 10 3.33 -8.20 -4.85
C ARG A 10 3.29 -9.64 -5.34
N TYR A 11 2.09 -10.10 -5.60
CA TYR A 11 1.83 -11.38 -6.25
C TYR A 11 0.46 -11.34 -6.92
N ASP A 12 0.43 -11.64 -8.21
CA ASP A 12 -0.78 -11.89 -9.01
C ASP A 12 -0.85 -13.39 -9.36
N PRO A 13 -1.80 -14.17 -8.79
CA PRO A 13 -1.87 -15.61 -9.01
C PRO A 13 -2.14 -16.02 -10.47
N ASP A 14 -2.65 -15.11 -11.31
CA ASP A 14 -2.96 -15.39 -12.70
C ASP A 14 -1.76 -15.10 -13.63
N ARG A 15 -0.72 -14.40 -13.14
CA ARG A 15 0.37 -13.87 -13.97
C ARG A 15 1.77 -14.13 -13.45
N ASP A 16 1.97 -14.10 -12.13
CA ASP A 16 3.29 -14.15 -11.52
C ASP A 16 3.69 -15.61 -11.23
N GLU A 17 4.84 -16.04 -11.76
CA GLU A 17 5.43 -17.35 -11.41
C GLU A 17 5.90 -17.42 -9.95
N ARG A 18 6.30 -16.26 -9.40
CA ARG A 18 6.74 -16.11 -8.02
C ARG A 18 6.52 -14.69 -7.51
N PRO A 19 6.34 -14.50 -6.21
CA PRO A 19 6.19 -13.18 -5.63
C PRO A 19 7.42 -12.29 -5.83
N ARG A 20 7.19 -10.98 -5.83
CA ARG A 20 8.23 -9.97 -6.03
C ARG A 20 8.09 -8.80 -5.07
N MET A 21 9.20 -8.14 -4.78
CA MET A 21 9.20 -6.84 -4.12
C MET A 21 9.13 -5.73 -5.17
N GLN A 22 8.31 -4.72 -4.91
CA GLN A 22 8.19 -3.51 -5.72
C GLN A 22 8.55 -2.30 -4.86
N ASP A 23 9.55 -1.54 -5.30
CA ASP A 23 9.90 -0.26 -4.68
C ASP A 23 8.96 0.84 -5.21
N ILE A 24 8.35 1.62 -4.32
CA ILE A 24 7.41 2.70 -4.65
C ILE A 24 7.71 3.94 -3.82
N SER A 25 7.83 5.09 -4.50
CA SER A 25 7.96 6.40 -3.87
C SER A 25 6.60 7.07 -3.72
N VAL A 26 6.27 7.57 -2.53
CA VAL A 26 5.00 8.25 -2.27
C VAL A 26 5.22 9.58 -1.56
N GLU A 27 4.55 10.62 -2.04
CA GLU A 27 4.48 11.91 -1.36
C GLU A 27 3.52 11.82 -0.17
N ILE A 28 4.04 12.13 1.01
CA ILE A 28 3.32 12.05 2.29
C ILE A 28 2.84 13.44 2.69
N ASP A 29 1.55 13.56 3.03
CA ASP A 29 0.98 14.77 3.64
C ASP A 29 0.87 14.63 5.17
N ALA A 30 0.49 15.72 5.85
CA ALA A 30 0.30 15.71 7.29
C ALA A 30 -0.90 14.84 7.75
N ALA A 31 -1.81 14.49 6.84
CA ALA A 31 -2.98 13.66 7.13
C ALA A 31 -2.65 12.16 7.03
N ASP A 32 -1.64 11.78 6.25
CA ASP A 32 -1.10 10.42 6.08
C ASP A 32 -0.35 9.92 7.34
N ARG A 33 -1.05 9.84 8.48
CA ARG A 33 -0.45 9.51 9.79
C ARG A 33 -0.28 8.02 10.01
N LYS A 34 -1.03 7.17 9.29
CA LYS A 34 -0.93 5.70 9.39
C LYS A 34 -0.49 5.10 8.06
N LEU A 35 0.18 3.96 8.12
CA LEU A 35 0.50 3.16 6.92
C LEU A 35 -0.75 2.87 6.08
N LEU A 36 -1.89 2.62 6.74
CA LEU A 36 -3.15 2.36 6.06
C LEU A 36 -3.60 3.53 5.17
N ASP A 37 -3.35 4.78 5.58
CA ASP A 37 -3.74 5.94 4.79
C ASP A 37 -2.91 6.01 3.50
N VAL A 38 -1.60 5.74 3.62
CA VAL A 38 -0.70 5.63 2.46
C VAL A 38 -1.08 4.47 1.54
N LEU A 39 -1.46 3.31 2.09
CA LEU A 39 -1.93 2.16 1.29
C LEU A 39 -3.22 2.49 0.53
N VAL A 40 -4.14 3.25 1.13
CA VAL A 40 -5.36 3.75 0.46
C VAL A 40 -5.02 4.70 -0.68
N LYS A 41 -4.10 5.65 -0.44
CA LYS A 41 -3.61 6.58 -1.47
C LYS A 41 -2.93 5.85 -2.63
N LEU A 42 -2.13 4.83 -2.32
CA LEU A 42 -1.47 3.98 -3.30
C LEU A 42 -2.48 3.21 -4.14
N LYS A 43 -3.48 2.57 -3.52
CA LYS A 43 -4.52 1.83 -4.25
C LYS A 43 -5.39 2.73 -5.14
N ALA A 44 -5.63 3.97 -4.73
CA ALA A 44 -6.32 4.94 -5.56
C ALA A 44 -5.54 5.30 -6.85
N LYS A 45 -4.20 5.15 -6.85
CA LYS A 45 -3.35 5.37 -8.02
C LYS A 45 -3.07 4.08 -8.81
N ASP A 46 -2.96 2.96 -8.12
CA ASP A 46 -2.74 1.61 -8.68
C ASP A 46 -3.74 0.62 -8.08
N ASP A 47 -4.84 0.38 -8.78
CA ASP A 47 -5.92 -0.49 -8.28
C ASP A 47 -5.53 -1.99 -8.24
N SER A 48 -4.39 -2.36 -8.83
CA SER A 48 -3.85 -3.72 -8.76
C SER A 48 -3.20 -4.05 -7.41
N ILE A 49 -3.11 -3.09 -6.49
CA ILE A 49 -2.64 -3.31 -5.12
C ILE A 49 -3.79 -3.93 -4.29
N GLY A 50 -3.55 -5.13 -3.75
CA GLY A 50 -4.46 -5.86 -2.88
C GLY A 50 -4.00 -5.90 -1.42
N TYR A 51 -4.89 -5.57 -0.49
CA TYR A 51 -4.70 -5.71 0.97
C TYR A 51 -6.05 -5.69 1.69
N ARG A 52 -6.10 -6.20 2.93
CA ARG A 52 -7.30 -6.18 3.77
C ARG A 52 -7.31 -4.95 4.67
N ARG A 53 -8.50 -4.37 4.85
CA ARG A 53 -8.75 -3.30 5.84
C ARG A 53 -10.22 -3.31 6.23
N SER A 54 -10.52 -2.84 7.44
CA SER A 54 -11.90 -2.56 7.87
C SER A 54 -11.97 -1.38 8.84
N CYS A 55 -11.77 -1.58 10.15
CA CYS A 55 -12.13 -0.61 11.20
C CYS A 55 -11.31 0.69 11.25
N ARG A 56 -10.08 0.73 10.69
CA ARG A 56 -9.13 1.88 10.73
C ARG A 56 -8.65 2.33 12.12
N GLU A 57 -9.14 1.71 13.19
CA GLU A 57 -8.79 2.01 14.60
C GLU A 57 -8.08 0.86 15.33
N GLY A 58 -7.82 -0.26 14.65
CA GLY A 58 -6.97 -1.34 15.16
C GLY A 58 -7.71 -2.40 15.99
N VAL A 59 -9.02 -2.54 15.83
CA VAL A 59 -9.85 -3.52 16.56
C VAL A 59 -10.21 -4.75 15.73
N CYS A 60 -10.36 -4.62 14.40
CA CYS A 60 -10.88 -5.71 13.58
C CYS A 60 -9.88 -6.82 13.23
N GLY A 61 -8.57 -6.59 13.39
CA GLY A 61 -7.53 -7.46 12.84
C GLY A 61 -7.71 -7.65 11.35
#